data_AF-A0A851R8N8-F1
#
_entry.id   AF-A0A851R8N8-F1
#
_cell.length_a   1.000
_cell.length_b   1.000
_cell.length_c   1.000
_cell.angle_alpha   90.00
_cell.angle_beta   90.00
_cell.angle_gamma   90.00
#
_symmetry.space_group_name_H-M   'P 1'
#
loop_
_entity.id
_entity.type
_entity.pdbx_description
1 polymer ?
#
loop_
_entity_poly.entity_id
_entity_poly.type
_entity_poly.pdbx_seq_one_letter_code
_entity_poly.pdbx_strand_id
1 'polypeptide(L)'
;NPGPGTARPPPAMESRRLSPSGRRSGPSVPGHRVLPGSAPGRPRASRSPRLSPRPPGSGTVDFSLATALNSEFRETRTNEKVEMMELNDRFASYIEKVRLLEQQNKVLALELGQARGQEPSHTADIYLEELRELRRRLEHLATAKARLEMDRDNLAQDLGSLQQKLQDEVTLRLEAESNLAAYRQDVDNAALARLDLERRVGTLQDEIAFLHKVHEEVTPLWGWGPGVQGAALTPLSPQELRELQEQLAQQRVHVEVDASKPDLTAALRHIRSQYEAVATSNAQDTEQWYKSKFADLTDAAARHAEALRAAKHEANEYRRQLQALTCDLEALRGSNESLERQLRELEERYALETAGYQETVARLEEDRHSLKEEMAQQLQDYQELLSVKLALDMEIATYRRLLEGEESRITIPVQSFSSLQIRETSQDTKSVTEAHVKRSIVVKTVETRDGEV
;
A
#
# COMPACT_ATOMS: atom_id res chain seq x y z
N ASN A 1 -43.69 -24.68 12.48
CA ASN A 1 -42.64 -24.96 13.49
C ASN A 1 -41.40 -24.17 13.11
N PRO A 2 -40.82 -23.46 14.08
CA PRO A 2 -40.76 -21.99 14.24
C PRO A 2 -39.68 -21.36 13.32
N GLY A 3 -39.60 -20.08 13.00
CA GLY A 3 -40.27 -18.82 13.35
C GLY A 3 -39.40 -17.68 12.76
N PRO A 4 -39.95 -16.51 12.36
CA PRO A 4 -39.22 -15.49 11.59
C PRO A 4 -38.40 -14.55 12.48
N GLY A 5 -37.12 -14.36 12.15
CA GLY A 5 -36.20 -13.46 12.86
C GLY A 5 -36.22 -12.06 12.25
N THR A 6 -36.80 -11.13 13.01
CA THR A 6 -37.00 -9.72 12.70
C THR A 6 -35.74 -8.86 12.89
N ALA A 7 -35.75 -7.73 12.21
CA ALA A 7 -34.77 -6.64 12.19
C ALA A 7 -34.14 -6.25 13.53
N ARG A 8 -32.85 -5.87 13.49
CA ARG A 8 -32.28 -4.81 14.35
C ARG A 8 -30.96 -4.27 13.80
N PRO A 9 -30.84 -2.95 13.51
CA PRO A 9 -29.55 -2.30 13.32
C PRO A 9 -28.89 -2.01 14.69
N PRO A 10 -27.55 -1.94 14.80
CA PRO A 10 -26.91 -1.47 16.01
C PRO A 10 -27.08 0.05 16.18
N PRO A 11 -27.15 0.55 17.42
CA PRO A 11 -27.54 1.93 17.70
C PRO A 11 -26.39 2.93 17.47
N ALA A 12 -26.70 4.03 16.81
CA ALA A 12 -26.05 5.31 17.02
C ALA A 12 -26.77 6.04 18.16
N MET A 13 -26.07 6.35 19.25
CA MET A 13 -26.40 7.31 20.32
C MET A 13 -25.25 7.23 21.35
N GLU A 14 -24.70 8.27 21.95
CA GLU A 14 -24.99 9.69 21.90
C GLU A 14 -23.82 10.42 22.58
N SER A 15 -23.57 11.64 22.13
CA SER A 15 -22.59 12.56 22.69
C SER A 15 -22.88 12.84 24.17
N ARG A 16 -21.92 12.59 25.05
CA ARG A 16 -21.83 13.32 26.33
C ARG A 16 -20.70 14.33 26.25
N ARG A 17 -21.09 15.56 25.93
CA ARG A 17 -20.41 16.78 26.37
C ARG A 17 -20.37 16.79 27.90
N LEU A 18 -19.19 17.05 28.47
CA LEU A 18 -19.08 17.85 29.69
C LEU A 18 -17.93 18.84 29.51
N SER A 19 -18.31 20.11 29.58
CA SER A 19 -17.49 21.31 29.51
C SER A 19 -16.74 21.58 30.84
N PRO A 20 -15.82 22.57 30.89
CA PRO A 20 -14.72 22.61 31.84
C PRO A 20 -14.96 23.54 33.04
N SER A 21 -14.39 23.16 34.18
CA SER A 21 -13.94 24.04 35.28
C SER A 21 -13.14 23.13 36.22
N GLY A 22 -11.90 23.37 36.64
CA GLY A 22 -11.23 24.63 36.91
C GLY A 22 -10.84 24.59 38.40
N ARG A 23 -9.54 24.41 38.69
CA ARG A 23 -8.78 25.11 39.76
C ARG A 23 -7.40 24.49 40.00
N ARG A 24 -6.39 25.37 39.93
CA ARG A 24 -5.22 25.56 40.83
C ARG A 24 -4.41 24.30 41.19
N SER A 25 -3.11 24.26 40.93
CA SER A 25 -2.15 25.15 41.59
C SER A 25 -0.83 25.17 40.82
N GLY A 26 -0.32 26.37 40.52
CA GLY A 26 1.01 26.58 39.97
C GLY A 26 2.09 26.59 41.07
N PRO A 27 3.38 26.42 40.69
CA PRO A 27 4.49 26.45 41.64
C PRO A 27 4.77 27.88 42.09
N SER A 28 4.92 28.05 43.40
CA SER A 28 5.22 29.33 44.05
C SER A 28 6.71 29.61 44.02
N VAL A 29 7.07 30.68 43.33
CA VAL A 29 8.32 31.44 43.49
C VAL A 29 8.15 32.37 44.69
N PRO A 30 9.20 32.61 45.49
CA PRO A 30 9.33 33.87 46.21
C PRO A 30 10.55 34.65 45.71
N GLY A 31 10.30 35.90 45.31
CA GLY A 31 11.32 36.89 45.00
C GLY A 31 11.82 37.65 46.23
N HIS A 32 13.01 38.23 46.03
CA HIS A 32 13.60 39.44 46.63
C HIS A 32 13.38 39.79 48.10
N ARG A 33 14.50 39.93 48.83
CA ARG A 33 14.77 41.16 49.59
C ARG A 33 16.26 41.50 49.70
N VAL A 34 16.48 42.81 49.67
CA VAL A 34 17.69 43.62 49.66
C VAL A 34 18.43 43.61 51.02
N LEU A 35 19.78 43.64 50.94
CA LEU A 35 20.87 44.24 51.78
C LEU A 35 20.55 44.74 53.21
N PRO A 36 21.48 44.68 54.20
CA PRO A 36 22.82 45.31 54.16
C PRO A 36 23.96 44.41 54.69
N GLY A 37 25.23 44.56 54.29
CA GLY A 37 26.07 45.72 54.59
C GLY A 37 26.65 45.61 56.00
N SER A 38 27.82 44.99 56.17
CA SER A 38 28.65 45.12 57.37
C SER A 38 30.12 44.88 57.05
N ALA A 39 30.89 45.97 57.17
CA ALA A 39 32.35 46.01 57.16
C ALA A 39 32.88 45.74 58.58
N PRO A 40 34.09 45.18 58.75
CA PRO A 40 34.83 45.32 60.00
C PRO A 40 35.88 46.45 59.91
N GLY A 41 35.61 47.45 60.74
CA GLY A 41 36.49 48.38 61.45
C GLY A 41 38.00 48.39 61.20
N ARG A 42 38.49 49.58 60.86
CA ARG A 42 39.85 50.08 61.14
C ARG A 42 40.18 50.02 62.65
N PRO A 43 41.45 49.82 63.05
CA PRO A 43 41.89 50.06 64.41
C PRO A 43 42.14 51.56 64.65
N ARG A 44 41.74 52.03 65.83
CA ARG A 44 41.85 53.40 66.31
C ARG A 44 43.08 53.53 67.20
N ALA A 45 43.85 54.58 66.95
CA ALA A 45 45.06 54.94 67.67
C ALA A 45 44.79 55.54 69.07
N SER A 46 45.91 55.66 69.80
CA SER A 46 46.21 56.50 70.96
C SER A 46 45.94 55.91 72.35
N ARG A 47 47.01 55.74 73.13
CA ARG A 47 47.34 56.64 74.26
C ARG A 47 48.64 56.23 74.95
N SER A 48 49.62 57.10 74.85
CA SER A 48 50.80 57.15 75.71
C SER A 48 50.40 57.46 77.16
N PRO A 49 51.21 57.08 78.16
CA PRO A 49 51.33 57.83 79.39
C PRO A 49 52.61 58.69 79.38
N ARG A 50 52.40 59.92 79.82
CA ARG A 50 53.38 60.98 80.04
C ARG A 50 54.37 60.61 81.14
N LEU A 51 55.62 60.99 80.90
CA LEU A 51 56.65 61.20 81.91
C LEU A 51 56.42 62.54 82.63
N SER A 52 56.69 62.57 83.93
CA SER A 52 56.85 63.79 84.73
C SER A 52 58.34 64.07 84.92
N PRO A 53 58.81 65.32 84.78
CA PRO A 53 60.22 65.68 84.91
C PRO A 53 60.60 66.10 86.35
N ARG A 54 61.85 65.87 86.73
CA ARG A 54 62.52 66.40 87.93
C ARG A 54 63.89 66.97 87.52
N PRO A 55 64.30 68.17 87.97
CA PRO A 55 65.43 68.92 87.39
C PRO A 55 66.81 68.54 87.99
N PRO A 56 67.92 69.05 87.42
CA PRO A 56 69.17 68.31 87.27
C PRO A 56 70.25 68.65 88.31
N GLY A 57 71.15 67.70 88.52
CA GLY A 57 72.44 67.91 89.15
C GLY A 57 73.56 67.65 88.15
N SER A 58 74.17 68.74 87.68
CA SER A 58 75.54 68.90 87.17
C SER A 58 76.37 67.64 86.90
N GLY A 59 76.74 67.44 85.64
CA GLY A 59 77.79 66.49 85.24
C GLY A 59 78.03 66.52 83.72
N THR A 60 79.02 67.31 83.31
CA THR A 60 79.87 67.15 82.11
C THR A 60 79.29 66.40 80.90
N VAL A 61 79.03 67.16 79.83
CA VAL A 61 78.61 66.62 78.53
C VAL A 61 79.79 65.92 77.84
N ASP A 62 79.82 64.58 77.89
CA ASP A 62 80.74 63.77 77.09
C ASP A 62 80.17 63.50 75.70
N PHE A 63 80.50 64.38 74.75
CA PHE A 63 80.10 64.29 73.34
C PHE A 63 80.57 62.98 72.66
N SER A 64 81.60 62.30 73.18
CA SER A 64 82.11 61.03 72.63
C SER A 64 81.20 59.85 72.92
N LEU A 65 80.61 59.78 74.12
CA LEU A 65 79.71 58.69 74.52
C LEU A 65 78.35 58.82 73.83
N ALA A 66 77.85 60.05 73.67
CA ALA A 66 76.63 60.33 72.90
C ALA A 66 76.77 59.99 71.41
N THR A 67 77.97 60.15 70.83
CA THR A 67 78.24 59.79 69.42
C THR A 67 78.34 58.28 69.24
N ALA A 68 78.97 57.56 70.18
CA ALA A 68 79.02 56.10 70.19
C ALA A 68 77.62 55.48 70.36
N LEU A 69 76.82 55.96 71.32
CA LEU A 69 75.44 55.50 71.50
C LEU A 69 74.56 55.81 70.29
N ASN A 70 74.76 56.95 69.62
CA ASN A 70 74.02 57.29 68.40
C ASN A 70 74.50 56.48 67.17
N SER A 71 75.76 56.00 67.17
CA SER A 71 76.27 55.03 66.19
C SER A 71 75.62 53.66 66.42
N GLU A 72 75.61 53.16 67.65
CA GLU A 72 74.96 51.90 68.02
C GLU A 72 73.45 51.94 67.74
N PHE A 73 72.77 53.07 68.01
CA PHE A 73 71.35 53.25 67.68
C PHE A 73 71.08 53.28 66.16
N ARG A 74 72.04 53.77 65.38
CA ARG A 74 71.97 53.72 63.92
C ARG A 74 72.21 52.31 63.40
N GLU A 75 73.15 51.59 63.98
CA GLU A 75 73.44 50.19 63.65
C GLU A 75 72.26 49.26 63.98
N THR A 76 71.65 49.39 65.16
CA THR A 76 70.44 48.62 65.51
C THR A 76 69.28 48.96 64.59
N ARG A 77 69.06 50.25 64.29
CA ARG A 77 68.00 50.68 63.36
C ARG A 77 68.28 50.23 61.91
N THR A 78 69.54 50.15 61.50
CA THR A 78 69.90 49.58 60.18
C THR A 78 69.71 48.07 60.17
N ASN A 79 70.03 47.37 61.25
CA ASN A 79 69.83 45.93 61.37
C ASN A 79 68.33 45.58 61.37
N GLU A 80 67.51 46.27 62.18
CA GLU A 80 66.04 46.13 62.14
C GLU A 80 65.47 46.46 60.75
N LYS A 81 66.04 47.46 60.05
CA LYS A 81 65.63 47.79 58.69
C LYS A 81 65.98 46.67 57.70
N VAL A 82 67.14 46.02 57.86
CA VAL A 82 67.54 44.88 57.02
C VAL A 82 66.65 43.66 57.31
N GLU A 83 66.38 43.35 58.57
CA GLU A 83 65.47 42.27 58.95
C GLU A 83 64.05 42.50 58.40
N MET A 84 63.55 43.73 58.48
CA MET A 84 62.26 44.10 57.89
C MET A 84 62.28 44.04 56.35
N MET A 85 63.44 44.25 55.72
CA MET A 85 63.60 44.10 54.28
C MET A 85 63.56 42.62 53.88
N GLU A 86 64.30 41.75 54.58
CA GLU A 86 64.28 40.30 54.35
C GLU A 86 62.89 39.70 54.58
N LEU A 87 62.18 40.16 55.61
CA LEU A 87 60.81 39.73 55.88
C LEU A 87 59.86 40.18 54.75
N ASN A 88 60.03 41.40 54.24
CA ASN A 88 59.27 41.90 53.11
C ASN A 88 59.58 41.15 51.81
N ASP A 89 60.83 40.75 51.57
CA ASP A 89 61.20 39.93 50.41
C ASP A 89 60.59 38.52 50.49
N ARG A 90 60.56 37.93 51.70
CA ARG A 90 59.83 36.68 51.95
C ARG A 90 58.32 36.84 51.79
N PHE A 91 57.73 37.97 52.19
CA PHE A 91 56.32 38.25 51.92
C PHE A 91 56.04 38.46 50.43
N ALA A 92 56.92 39.15 49.71
CA ALA A 92 56.78 39.35 48.27
C ALA A 92 56.78 38.00 47.52
N SER A 93 57.73 37.12 47.84
CA SER A 93 57.76 35.77 47.25
C SER A 93 56.56 34.90 47.65
N TYR A 94 56.06 35.01 48.88
CA TYR A 94 54.82 34.33 49.27
C TYR A 94 53.61 34.87 48.52
N ILE A 95 53.48 36.18 48.35
CA ILE A 95 52.40 36.81 47.58
C ILE A 95 52.47 36.39 46.11
N GLU A 96 53.65 36.33 45.51
CA GLU A 96 53.84 35.82 44.15
C GLU A 96 53.42 34.35 44.03
N LYS A 97 53.80 33.51 45.00
CA LYS A 97 53.38 32.11 45.04
C LYS A 97 51.87 31.96 45.19
N VAL A 98 51.24 32.77 46.04
CA VAL A 98 49.77 32.79 46.18
C VAL A 98 49.11 33.25 44.88
N ARG A 99 49.62 34.28 44.22
CA ARG A 99 49.11 34.71 42.90
C ARG A 99 49.23 33.63 41.84
N LEU A 100 50.36 32.92 41.80
CA LEU A 100 50.57 31.81 40.87
C LEU A 100 49.58 30.67 41.15
N LEU A 101 49.40 30.31 42.43
CA LEU A 101 48.43 29.29 42.84
C LEU A 101 46.99 29.72 42.57
N GLU A 102 46.64 30.99 42.78
CA GLU A 102 45.34 31.55 42.43
C GLU A 102 45.09 31.52 40.92
N GLN A 103 46.11 31.83 40.13
CA GLN A 103 46.04 31.75 38.66
C GLN A 103 45.88 30.30 38.20
N GLN A 104 46.65 29.37 38.77
CA GLN A 104 46.51 27.94 38.50
C GLN A 104 45.12 27.41 38.90
N ASN A 105 44.62 27.78 40.08
CA ASN A 105 43.28 27.42 40.52
C ASN A 105 42.19 28.01 39.61
N LYS A 106 42.38 29.23 39.07
CA LYS A 106 41.48 29.79 38.07
C LYS A 106 41.48 28.98 36.79
N VAL A 107 42.64 28.57 36.29
CA VAL A 107 42.76 27.72 35.09
C VAL A 107 42.10 26.37 35.33
N LEU A 108 42.43 25.68 36.43
CA LEU A 108 41.82 24.41 36.80
C LEU A 108 40.30 24.52 36.97
N ALA A 109 39.80 25.62 37.56
CA ALA A 109 38.36 25.85 37.69
C ALA A 109 37.66 26.02 36.35
N LEU A 110 38.32 26.66 35.37
CA LEU A 110 37.80 26.80 34.01
C LEU A 110 37.80 25.45 33.27
N GLU A 111 38.89 24.68 33.36
CA GLU A 111 39.00 23.34 32.76
C GLU A 111 37.96 22.38 33.34
N LEU A 112 37.77 22.40 34.66
CA LEU A 112 36.78 21.57 35.36
C LEU A 112 35.34 22.01 35.01
N GLY A 113 35.13 23.30 34.75
CA GLY A 113 33.88 23.82 34.20
C GLY A 113 33.59 23.33 32.78
N GLN A 114 34.61 23.29 31.91
CA GLN A 114 34.50 22.81 30.53
C GLN A 114 34.24 21.30 30.47
N ALA A 115 34.98 20.49 31.24
CA ALA A 115 34.78 19.04 31.29
C ALA A 115 33.38 18.67 31.82
N ARG A 116 32.88 19.37 32.84
CA ARG A 116 31.51 19.16 33.35
C ARG A 116 30.42 19.52 32.34
N GLY A 117 30.70 20.40 31.38
CA GLY A 117 29.77 20.76 30.32
C GLY A 117 29.68 19.74 29.17
N GLN A 118 30.69 18.87 29.02
CA GLN A 118 30.78 17.94 27.88
C GLN A 118 30.36 16.50 28.23
N GLU A 119 30.66 16.00 29.43
CA GLU A 119 30.68 14.54 29.64
C GLU A 119 29.35 13.81 29.95
N PRO A 120 28.22 14.47 30.29
CA PRO A 120 26.93 13.77 30.39
C PRO A 120 25.82 14.23 29.42
N SER A 121 25.97 15.37 28.74
CA SER A 121 24.96 15.91 27.81
C SER A 121 25.09 15.34 26.40
N HIS A 122 26.30 15.26 25.86
CA HIS A 122 26.51 14.89 24.46
C HIS A 122 26.04 13.47 24.13
N THR A 123 26.34 12.49 25.00
CA THR A 123 25.87 11.11 24.83
C THR A 123 24.35 10.99 24.97
N ALA A 124 23.76 11.69 25.96
CA ALA A 124 22.32 11.76 26.13
C ALA A 124 21.62 12.41 24.93
N ASP A 125 22.22 13.46 24.36
CA ASP A 125 21.70 14.16 23.18
C ASP A 125 21.69 13.25 21.95
N ILE A 126 22.76 12.47 21.72
CA ILE A 126 22.83 11.48 20.63
C ILE A 126 21.71 10.44 20.77
N TYR A 127 21.56 9.83 21.96
CA TYR A 127 20.49 8.85 22.18
C TYR A 127 19.09 9.44 22.02
N LEU A 128 18.90 10.70 22.42
CA LEU A 128 17.63 11.41 22.23
C LEU A 128 17.35 11.70 20.75
N GLU A 129 18.38 12.01 19.97
CA GLU A 129 18.26 12.19 18.51
C GLU A 129 17.92 10.87 17.82
N GLU A 130 18.60 9.77 18.14
CA GLU A 130 18.28 8.43 17.63
C GLU A 130 16.84 8.02 17.98
N LEU A 131 16.40 8.25 19.22
CA LEU A 131 15.01 8.00 19.64
C LEU A 131 14.00 8.83 18.84
N ARG A 132 14.31 10.09 18.52
CA ARG A 132 13.44 10.94 17.70
C ARG A 132 13.39 10.44 16.26
N GLU A 133 14.53 10.01 15.70
CA GLU A 133 14.58 9.44 14.35
C GLU A 133 13.84 8.12 14.25
N LEU A 134 14.01 7.22 15.22
CA LEU A 134 13.26 5.96 15.30
C LEU A 134 11.75 6.23 15.40
N ARG A 135 11.33 7.23 16.19
CA ARG A 135 9.92 7.65 16.25
C ARG A 135 9.41 8.18 14.92
N ARG A 136 10.18 9.03 14.23
CA ARG A 136 9.80 9.51 12.88
C ARG A 136 9.69 8.37 11.87
N ARG A 137 10.60 7.40 11.90
CA ARG A 137 10.54 6.21 11.05
C ARG A 137 9.31 5.36 11.36
N LEU A 138 8.99 5.16 12.64
CA LEU A 138 7.77 4.48 13.07
C LEU A 138 6.50 5.21 12.61
N GLU A 139 6.44 6.53 12.75
CA GLU A 139 5.32 7.34 12.26
C GLU A 139 5.20 7.24 10.73
N HIS A 140 6.32 7.31 10.00
CA HIS A 140 6.32 7.17 8.56
C HIS A 140 5.80 5.79 8.12
N LEU A 141 6.32 4.72 8.73
CA LEU A 141 5.85 3.35 8.48
C LEU A 141 4.39 3.16 8.88
N ALA A 142 3.92 3.77 9.97
CA ALA A 142 2.52 3.73 10.37
C ALA A 142 1.61 4.40 9.34
N THR A 143 2.00 5.58 8.82
CA THR A 143 1.24 6.25 7.76
C THR A 143 1.26 5.48 6.44
N ALA A 144 2.40 4.89 6.07
CA ALA A 144 2.52 4.04 4.88
C ALA A 144 1.66 2.78 5.02
N LYS A 145 1.68 2.13 6.18
CA LYS A 145 0.81 0.99 6.51
C LYS A 145 -0.66 1.36 6.39
N ALA A 146 -1.08 2.48 6.97
CA ALA A 146 -2.48 2.93 6.88
C ALA A 146 -2.92 3.19 5.43
N ARG A 147 -2.04 3.73 4.57
CA ARG A 147 -2.32 3.89 3.14
C ARG A 147 -2.48 2.55 2.44
N LEU A 148 -1.57 1.61 2.66
CA LEU A 148 -1.66 0.26 2.09
C LEU A 148 -2.90 -0.50 2.56
N GLU A 149 -3.34 -0.30 3.81
CA GLU A 149 -4.58 -0.87 4.33
C GLU A 149 -5.82 -0.29 3.62
N MET A 150 -5.85 1.03 3.37
CA MET A 150 -6.91 1.65 2.57
C MET A 150 -6.93 1.11 1.14
N ASP A 151 -5.77 1.00 0.49
CA ASP A 151 -5.66 0.47 -0.87
C ASP A 151 -6.11 -1.00 -0.93
N ARG A 152 -5.73 -1.82 0.05
CA ARG A 152 -6.23 -3.19 0.20
C ARG A 152 -7.75 -3.22 0.31
N ASP A 153 -8.33 -2.36 1.14
CA ASP A 153 -9.78 -2.33 1.37
C ASP A 153 -10.54 -1.86 0.11
N ASN A 154 -9.98 -0.90 -0.63
CA ASN A 154 -10.52 -0.46 -1.92
C ASN A 154 -10.49 -1.62 -2.94
N LEU A 155 -9.35 -2.30 -3.09
CA LEU A 155 -9.22 -3.46 -3.98
C LEU A 155 -10.16 -4.60 -3.58
N ALA A 156 -10.36 -4.82 -2.27
CA ALA A 156 -11.30 -5.82 -1.78
C ALA A 156 -12.76 -5.47 -2.14
N GLN A 157 -13.13 -4.19 -2.07
CA GLN A 157 -14.45 -3.72 -2.51
C GLN A 157 -14.63 -3.88 -4.03
N ASP A 158 -13.62 -3.52 -4.82
CA ASP A 158 -13.65 -3.68 -6.28
C ASP A 158 -13.79 -5.16 -6.67
N LEU A 159 -13.02 -6.05 -6.04
CA LEU A 159 -13.14 -7.49 -6.22
C LEU A 159 -14.55 -8.00 -5.86
N GLY A 160 -15.12 -7.55 -4.74
CA GLY A 160 -16.49 -7.87 -4.36
C GLY A 160 -17.51 -7.41 -5.40
N SER A 161 -17.34 -6.20 -5.94
CA SER A 161 -18.22 -5.65 -6.98
C SER A 161 -18.13 -6.44 -8.30
N LEU A 162 -16.93 -6.87 -8.69
CA LEU A 162 -16.70 -7.69 -9.88
C LEU A 162 -17.26 -9.10 -9.71
N GLN A 163 -17.11 -9.68 -8.52
CA GLN A 163 -17.73 -10.97 -8.19
C GLN A 163 -19.25 -10.90 -8.27
N GLN A 164 -19.87 -9.84 -7.75
CA GLN A 164 -21.31 -9.65 -7.85
C GLN A 164 -21.76 -9.54 -9.31
N LYS A 165 -21.09 -8.69 -10.12
CA LYS A 165 -21.39 -8.57 -11.55
C LYS A 165 -21.25 -9.90 -12.29
N LEU A 166 -20.23 -10.69 -11.96
CA LEU A 166 -20.06 -12.03 -12.54
C LEU A 166 -21.21 -12.97 -12.16
N GLN A 167 -21.65 -12.95 -10.89
CA GLN A 167 -22.81 -13.73 -10.45
C GLN A 167 -24.07 -13.30 -11.21
N ASP A 168 -24.31 -12.01 -11.34
CA ASP A 168 -25.46 -11.46 -12.07
C ASP A 168 -25.43 -11.91 -13.55
N GLU A 169 -24.28 -11.81 -14.22
CA GLU A 169 -24.10 -12.29 -15.61
C GLU A 169 -24.33 -13.80 -15.74
N VAL A 170 -23.87 -14.60 -14.76
CA VAL A 170 -24.15 -16.05 -14.73
C VAL A 170 -25.66 -16.31 -14.60
N THR A 171 -26.36 -15.58 -13.75
CA THR A 171 -27.82 -15.74 -13.61
C THR A 171 -28.56 -15.37 -14.89
N LEU A 172 -28.23 -14.23 -15.51
CA LEU A 172 -28.81 -13.80 -16.78
C LEU A 172 -28.53 -14.81 -17.90
N ARG A 173 -27.31 -15.39 -17.94
CA ARG A 173 -26.97 -16.44 -18.89
C ARG A 173 -27.84 -17.68 -18.70
N LEU A 174 -28.03 -18.13 -17.46
CA LEU A 174 -28.89 -19.29 -17.15
C LEU A 174 -30.36 -19.03 -17.51
N GLU A 175 -30.85 -17.83 -17.25
CA GLU A 175 -32.21 -17.41 -17.67
C GLU A 175 -32.35 -17.41 -19.19
N ALA A 176 -31.38 -16.86 -19.91
CA ALA A 176 -31.36 -16.89 -21.38
C ALA A 176 -31.31 -18.32 -21.93
N GLU A 177 -30.51 -19.20 -21.34
CA GLU A 177 -30.45 -20.62 -21.71
C GLU A 177 -31.77 -21.34 -21.45
N SER A 178 -32.43 -21.05 -20.33
CA SER A 178 -33.76 -21.58 -20.02
C SER A 178 -34.81 -21.11 -21.03
N ASN A 179 -34.81 -19.82 -21.37
CA ASN A 179 -35.72 -19.26 -22.38
C ASN A 179 -35.47 -19.87 -23.76
N LEU A 180 -34.21 -20.06 -24.17
CA LEU A 180 -33.87 -20.74 -25.42
C LEU A 180 -34.33 -22.20 -25.44
N ALA A 181 -34.24 -22.91 -24.31
CA ALA A 181 -34.76 -24.26 -24.20
C ALA A 181 -36.29 -24.29 -24.35
N ALA A 182 -37.00 -23.34 -23.74
CA ALA A 182 -38.44 -23.20 -23.90
C ALA A 182 -38.83 -22.92 -25.36
N TYR A 183 -38.16 -21.97 -26.02
CA TYR A 183 -38.44 -21.68 -27.44
C TYR A 183 -38.15 -22.87 -28.36
N ARG A 184 -37.12 -23.67 -28.08
CA ARG A 184 -36.88 -24.91 -28.83
C ARG A 184 -38.05 -25.89 -28.68
N GLN A 185 -38.53 -26.07 -27.46
CA GLN A 185 -39.68 -26.91 -27.20
C GLN A 185 -40.95 -26.40 -27.91
N ASP A 186 -41.18 -25.08 -27.93
CA ASP A 186 -42.29 -24.48 -28.65
C ASP A 186 -42.20 -24.69 -30.17
N VAL A 187 -40.99 -24.58 -30.73
CA VAL A 187 -40.73 -24.87 -32.15
C VAL A 187 -41.00 -26.34 -32.47
N ASP A 188 -40.55 -27.27 -31.62
CA ASP A 188 -40.82 -28.71 -31.79
C ASP A 188 -42.33 -29.00 -31.73
N ASN A 189 -43.04 -28.39 -30.76
CA ASN A 189 -44.50 -28.50 -30.65
C ASN A 189 -45.22 -27.95 -31.89
N ALA A 190 -44.78 -26.80 -32.41
CA ALA A 190 -45.33 -26.21 -33.62
C ALA A 190 -45.05 -27.08 -34.86
N ALA A 191 -43.87 -27.69 -34.94
CA ALA A 191 -43.53 -28.62 -36.02
C ALA A 191 -44.42 -29.87 -36.00
N LEU A 192 -44.69 -30.43 -34.82
CA LEU A 192 -45.64 -31.54 -34.64
C LEU A 192 -47.06 -31.14 -35.08
N ALA A 193 -47.55 -29.98 -34.64
CA ALA A 193 -48.86 -29.47 -35.05
C ALA A 193 -48.95 -29.26 -36.57
N ARG A 194 -47.87 -28.77 -37.20
CA ARG A 194 -47.79 -28.61 -38.66
C ARG A 194 -47.91 -29.96 -39.37
N LEU A 195 -47.17 -30.98 -38.91
CA LEU A 195 -47.24 -32.33 -39.46
C LEU A 195 -48.64 -32.95 -39.30
N ASP A 196 -49.31 -32.70 -38.18
CA ASP A 196 -50.71 -33.15 -37.97
C ASP A 196 -51.68 -32.51 -38.96
N LEU A 197 -51.55 -31.20 -39.18
CA LEU A 197 -52.35 -30.48 -40.17
C LEU A 197 -52.04 -30.93 -41.60
N GLU A 198 -50.77 -31.14 -41.95
CA GLU A 198 -50.37 -31.69 -43.26
C GLU A 198 -50.99 -33.06 -43.51
N ARG A 199 -50.98 -33.95 -42.51
CA ARG A 199 -51.66 -35.25 -42.58
C ARG A 199 -53.17 -35.09 -42.78
N ARG A 200 -53.81 -34.16 -42.05
CA ARG A 200 -55.25 -33.91 -42.19
C ARG A 200 -55.60 -33.37 -43.58
N VAL A 201 -54.78 -32.46 -44.11
CA VAL A 201 -54.92 -31.96 -45.48
C VAL A 201 -54.80 -33.10 -46.48
N GLY A 202 -53.79 -33.97 -46.33
CA GLY A 202 -53.65 -35.18 -47.16
C GLY A 202 -54.91 -36.06 -47.12
N THR A 203 -55.43 -36.36 -45.93
CA THR A 203 -56.67 -37.17 -45.81
C THR A 203 -57.89 -36.51 -46.45
N LEU A 204 -58.02 -35.18 -46.35
CA LEU A 204 -59.11 -34.44 -46.99
C LEU A 204 -58.94 -34.39 -48.51
N GLN A 205 -57.71 -34.30 -49.01
CA GLN A 205 -57.41 -34.39 -50.43
C GLN A 205 -57.77 -35.77 -50.99
N ASP A 206 -57.42 -36.84 -50.27
CA ASP A 206 -57.80 -38.20 -50.64
C ASP A 206 -59.32 -38.38 -50.64
N GLU A 207 -60.04 -37.80 -49.67
CA GLU A 207 -61.50 -37.82 -49.62
C GLU A 207 -62.14 -37.04 -50.78
N ILE A 208 -61.61 -35.86 -51.12
CA ILE A 208 -62.05 -35.09 -52.30
C ILE A 208 -61.79 -35.89 -53.58
N ALA A 209 -60.61 -36.49 -53.72
CA ALA A 209 -60.28 -37.31 -54.88
C ALA A 209 -61.19 -38.53 -54.99
N PHE A 210 -61.52 -39.16 -53.85
CA PHE A 210 -62.51 -40.23 -53.79
C PHE A 210 -63.90 -39.76 -54.21
N LEU A 211 -64.39 -38.63 -53.66
CA LEU A 211 -65.69 -38.06 -54.04
C LEU A 211 -65.73 -37.65 -55.51
N HIS A 212 -64.65 -37.11 -56.07
CA HIS A 212 -64.53 -36.84 -57.49
C HIS A 212 -64.59 -38.12 -58.32
N LYS A 213 -63.87 -39.18 -57.95
CA LYS A 213 -63.96 -40.49 -58.63
C LYS A 213 -65.36 -41.07 -58.56
N VAL A 214 -65.99 -41.05 -57.38
CA VAL A 214 -67.39 -41.48 -57.22
C VAL A 214 -68.30 -40.63 -58.10
N HIS A 215 -68.12 -39.31 -58.14
CA HIS A 215 -68.88 -38.44 -59.03
C HIS A 215 -68.66 -38.85 -60.49
N GLU A 216 -67.43 -38.99 -60.97
CA GLU A 216 -67.09 -39.44 -62.34
C GLU A 216 -67.66 -40.82 -62.69
N GLU A 217 -67.70 -41.75 -61.75
CA GLU A 217 -68.29 -43.09 -61.92
C GLU A 217 -69.83 -43.05 -61.91
N VAL A 218 -70.42 -42.16 -61.11
CA VAL A 218 -71.87 -42.02 -60.91
C VAL A 218 -72.50 -41.10 -61.97
N THR A 219 -71.78 -40.12 -62.53
CA THR A 219 -72.27 -39.23 -63.61
C THR A 219 -72.80 -40.02 -64.83
N PRO A 220 -72.10 -41.05 -65.36
CA PRO A 220 -72.62 -41.88 -66.42
C PRO A 220 -73.83 -42.74 -65.99
N LEU A 221 -73.93 -43.12 -64.72
CA LEU A 221 -75.02 -43.95 -64.19
C LEU A 221 -76.35 -43.17 -64.06
N TRP A 222 -76.31 -41.87 -63.79
CA TRP A 222 -77.51 -40.99 -63.77
C TRP A 222 -77.86 -40.37 -65.14
N GLY A 223 -77.19 -40.80 -66.22
CA GLY A 223 -77.52 -40.36 -67.58
C GLY A 223 -77.08 -38.93 -67.94
N TRP A 224 -76.20 -38.31 -67.15
CA TRP A 224 -75.56 -37.04 -67.50
C TRP A 224 -74.11 -37.33 -67.91
N GLY A 225 -73.89 -37.53 -69.20
CA GLY A 225 -72.58 -37.89 -69.76
C GLY A 225 -71.50 -36.79 -69.63
N PRO A 226 -70.22 -37.13 -69.85
CA PRO A 226 -69.09 -36.22 -69.75
C PRO A 226 -69.13 -35.18 -70.88
N GLY A 227 -69.70 -34.00 -70.60
CA GLY A 227 -69.83 -32.95 -71.60
C GLY A 227 -70.31 -31.57 -71.12
N VAL A 228 -70.38 -31.31 -69.80
CA VAL A 228 -70.92 -30.03 -69.28
C VAL A 228 -69.83 -29.02 -68.88
N GLN A 229 -68.59 -29.21 -69.32
CA GLN A 229 -67.61 -28.11 -69.38
C GLN A 229 -67.19 -27.88 -70.83
N GLY A 230 -67.76 -26.85 -71.44
CA GLY A 230 -67.31 -26.32 -72.73
C GLY A 230 -68.17 -26.70 -73.93
N ALA A 231 -69.31 -26.03 -74.06
CA ALA A 231 -70.01 -25.90 -75.33
C ALA A 231 -69.11 -25.14 -76.33
N ALA A 232 -68.34 -25.86 -77.14
CA ALA A 232 -67.62 -25.32 -78.29
C ALA A 232 -67.79 -26.27 -79.50
N LEU A 233 -68.89 -26.03 -80.21
CA LEU A 233 -69.10 -26.18 -81.67
C LEU A 233 -68.17 -27.15 -82.44
N THR A 234 -68.69 -28.33 -82.78
CA THR A 234 -68.31 -29.07 -84.00
C THR A 234 -69.56 -29.30 -84.87
N PRO A 235 -69.55 -28.92 -86.16
CA PRO A 235 -70.73 -28.90 -87.00
C PRO A 235 -71.08 -30.30 -87.54
N LEU A 236 -72.38 -30.61 -87.59
CA LEU A 236 -72.95 -31.77 -88.30
C LEU A 236 -72.64 -31.71 -89.81
N SER A 237 -72.55 -32.89 -90.42
CA SER A 237 -72.20 -33.10 -91.83
C SER A 237 -73.24 -32.49 -92.80
N PRO A 238 -72.83 -31.99 -93.99
CA PRO A 238 -73.70 -31.31 -94.95
C PRO A 238 -74.66 -32.23 -95.75
N GLN A 239 -74.71 -33.54 -95.45
CA GLN A 239 -75.65 -34.48 -96.06
C GLN A 239 -76.93 -34.61 -95.22
N GLU A 240 -76.79 -34.73 -93.89
CA GLU A 240 -77.93 -34.83 -92.96
C GLU A 240 -78.74 -33.52 -92.91
N LEU A 241 -78.10 -32.38 -93.15
CA LEU A 241 -78.76 -31.07 -93.27
C LEU A 241 -79.63 -30.93 -94.53
N ARG A 242 -79.33 -31.64 -95.62
CA ARG A 242 -80.14 -31.61 -96.86
C ARG A 242 -81.38 -32.49 -96.74
N GLU A 243 -81.24 -33.69 -96.18
CA GLU A 243 -82.38 -34.61 -95.98
C GLU A 243 -83.39 -34.05 -94.98
N LEU A 244 -82.93 -33.38 -93.91
CA LEU A 244 -83.80 -32.67 -92.98
C LEU A 244 -84.46 -31.41 -93.59
N GLN A 245 -83.77 -30.68 -94.49
CA GLN A 245 -84.39 -29.55 -95.20
C GLN A 245 -85.48 -29.98 -96.18
N GLU A 246 -85.35 -31.13 -96.81
CA GLU A 246 -86.33 -31.64 -97.79
C GLU A 246 -87.56 -32.23 -97.09
N GLN A 247 -87.38 -32.86 -95.92
CA GLN A 247 -88.49 -33.29 -95.05
C GLN A 247 -89.26 -32.09 -94.44
N LEU A 248 -88.57 -31.00 -94.09
CA LEU A 248 -89.21 -29.74 -93.64
C LEU A 248 -89.94 -28.99 -94.77
N ALA A 249 -89.48 -29.11 -96.02
CA ALA A 249 -90.14 -28.52 -97.17
C ALA A 249 -91.45 -29.25 -97.54
N GLN A 250 -91.53 -30.56 -97.32
CA GLN A 250 -92.72 -31.37 -97.60
C GLN A 250 -93.79 -31.31 -96.49
N GLN A 251 -93.44 -30.92 -95.26
CA GLN A 251 -94.38 -30.81 -94.12
C GLN A 251 -94.84 -29.38 -93.80
N ARG A 252 -94.65 -28.41 -94.68
CA ARG A 252 -95.25 -27.06 -94.53
C ARG A 252 -96.74 -27.08 -94.86
N VAL A 253 -97.52 -27.74 -94.02
CA VAL A 253 -98.96 -27.50 -93.88
C VAL A 253 -99.12 -26.23 -93.04
N HIS A 254 -99.76 -25.23 -93.64
CA HIS A 254 -100.15 -24.00 -92.97
C HIS A 254 -101.20 -24.34 -91.92
N VAL A 255 -100.78 -24.45 -90.66
CA VAL A 255 -101.67 -24.51 -89.50
C VAL A 255 -101.38 -23.27 -88.66
N GLU A 256 -102.25 -22.28 -88.80
CA GLU A 256 -102.40 -21.20 -87.83
C GLU A 256 -102.79 -21.85 -86.49
N VAL A 257 -101.82 -21.93 -85.57
CA VAL A 257 -102.09 -22.22 -84.17
C VAL A 257 -101.69 -20.98 -83.39
N ASP A 258 -102.72 -20.22 -83.04
CA ASP A 258 -102.70 -19.22 -81.98
C ASP A 258 -102.28 -19.89 -80.67
N ALA A 259 -101.00 -19.74 -80.36
CA ALA A 259 -100.45 -19.81 -79.02
C ALA A 259 -99.33 -18.76 -78.98
N SER A 260 -99.47 -17.76 -78.11
CA SER A 260 -98.46 -16.71 -77.88
C SER A 260 -97.07 -17.31 -77.73
N LYS A 261 -96.24 -17.14 -78.78
CA LYS A 261 -94.89 -17.66 -78.86
C LYS A 261 -94.05 -17.03 -77.74
N PRO A 262 -93.37 -17.81 -76.88
CA PRO A 262 -92.38 -17.24 -75.97
C PRO A 262 -91.27 -16.60 -76.81
N ASP A 263 -90.94 -15.34 -76.51
CA ASP A 263 -90.01 -14.52 -77.28
C ASP A 263 -88.56 -15.02 -77.16
N LEU A 264 -88.20 -15.99 -77.99
CA LEU A 264 -86.89 -16.66 -78.00
C LEU A 264 -85.73 -15.66 -78.20
N THR A 265 -85.99 -14.56 -78.90
CA THR A 265 -84.99 -13.50 -79.15
C THR A 265 -84.68 -12.71 -77.89
N ALA A 266 -85.67 -12.50 -77.01
CA ALA A 266 -85.45 -11.90 -75.69
C ALA A 266 -84.65 -12.83 -74.77
N ALA A 267 -84.93 -14.14 -74.78
CA ALA A 267 -84.18 -15.13 -74.02
C ALA A 267 -82.70 -15.22 -74.46
N LEU A 268 -82.43 -15.21 -75.77
CA LEU A 268 -81.05 -15.21 -76.30
C LEU A 268 -80.28 -13.92 -75.97
N ARG A 269 -80.93 -12.75 -76.03
CA ARG A 269 -80.34 -11.48 -75.57
C ARG A 269 -80.03 -11.52 -74.08
N HIS A 270 -80.92 -12.09 -73.27
CA HIS A 270 -80.72 -12.23 -71.84
C HIS A 270 -79.53 -13.14 -71.52
N ILE A 271 -79.46 -14.33 -72.15
CA ILE A 271 -78.31 -15.25 -72.00
C ILE A 271 -77.01 -14.58 -72.42
N ARG A 272 -76.99 -13.85 -73.55
CA ARG A 272 -75.81 -13.12 -74.00
C ARG A 272 -75.40 -12.04 -72.99
N SER A 273 -76.34 -11.26 -72.47
CA SER A 273 -76.06 -10.23 -71.47
C SER A 273 -75.51 -10.83 -70.17
N GLN A 274 -76.00 -12.01 -69.76
CA GLN A 274 -75.46 -12.73 -68.61
C GLN A 274 -74.05 -13.25 -68.88
N TYR A 275 -73.77 -13.77 -70.07
CA TYR A 275 -72.42 -14.19 -70.46
C TYR A 275 -71.45 -13.01 -70.51
N GLU A 276 -71.86 -11.89 -71.08
CA GLU A 276 -71.05 -10.66 -71.12
C GLU A 276 -70.79 -10.15 -69.69
N ALA A 277 -71.81 -10.16 -68.81
CA ALA A 277 -71.64 -9.80 -67.40
C ALA A 277 -70.66 -10.74 -66.68
N VAL A 278 -70.80 -12.05 -66.84
CA VAL A 278 -69.89 -13.05 -66.25
C VAL A 278 -68.47 -12.92 -66.80
N ALA A 279 -68.31 -12.66 -68.10
CA ALA A 279 -67.00 -12.44 -68.71
C ALA A 279 -66.33 -11.18 -68.16
N THR A 280 -67.08 -10.07 -67.99
CA THR A 280 -66.56 -8.85 -67.38
C THR A 280 -66.22 -9.04 -65.90
N SER A 281 -67.05 -9.77 -65.14
CA SER A 281 -66.76 -10.12 -63.74
C SER A 281 -65.48 -10.93 -63.65
N ASN A 282 -65.36 -12.01 -64.43
CA ASN A 282 -64.18 -12.87 -64.43
C ASN A 282 -62.90 -12.11 -64.83
N ALA A 283 -62.99 -11.20 -65.81
CA ALA A 283 -61.86 -10.33 -66.17
C ALA A 283 -61.46 -9.39 -65.03
N GLN A 284 -62.42 -8.82 -64.30
CA GLN A 284 -62.14 -7.97 -63.13
C GLN A 284 -61.60 -8.79 -61.96
N ASP A 285 -62.16 -9.96 -61.68
CA ASP A 285 -61.75 -10.85 -60.60
C ASP A 285 -60.32 -11.34 -60.82
N THR A 286 -59.96 -11.69 -62.06
CA THR A 286 -58.58 -12.05 -62.43
C THR A 286 -57.64 -10.86 -62.28
N GLU A 287 -58.01 -9.66 -62.76
CA GLU A 287 -57.18 -8.46 -62.59
C GLU A 287 -56.97 -8.10 -61.11
N GLN A 288 -58.02 -8.16 -60.30
CA GLN A 288 -57.94 -7.92 -58.85
C GLN A 288 -57.08 -8.98 -58.16
N TRP A 289 -57.22 -10.25 -58.55
CA TRP A 289 -56.38 -11.34 -58.05
C TRP A 289 -54.90 -11.12 -58.38
N TYR A 290 -54.58 -10.73 -59.61
CA TYR A 290 -53.21 -10.39 -60.00
C TYR A 290 -52.69 -9.17 -59.22
N LYS A 291 -53.47 -8.09 -59.11
CA LYS A 291 -53.10 -6.90 -58.33
C LYS A 291 -52.81 -7.24 -56.87
N SER A 292 -53.65 -8.05 -56.24
CA SER A 292 -53.44 -8.52 -54.87
C SER A 292 -52.15 -9.34 -54.77
N LYS A 293 -51.91 -10.27 -55.71
CA LYS A 293 -50.66 -11.04 -55.72
C LYS A 293 -49.42 -10.20 -55.92
N PHE A 294 -49.48 -9.21 -56.79
CA PHE A 294 -48.38 -8.25 -56.98
C PHE A 294 -48.14 -7.41 -55.72
N ALA A 295 -49.19 -6.96 -55.05
CA ALA A 295 -49.09 -6.23 -53.78
C ALA A 295 -48.44 -7.11 -52.70
N ASP A 296 -48.92 -8.35 -52.51
CA ASP A 296 -48.37 -9.31 -51.54
C ASP A 296 -46.87 -9.56 -51.76
N LEU A 297 -46.45 -9.75 -53.02
CA LEU A 297 -45.04 -9.95 -53.38
C LEU A 297 -44.20 -8.69 -53.15
N THR A 298 -44.76 -7.52 -53.43
CA THR A 298 -44.09 -6.22 -53.20
C THR A 298 -43.90 -5.97 -51.71
N ASP A 299 -44.92 -6.23 -50.90
CA ASP A 299 -44.88 -6.10 -49.45
C ASP A 299 -43.94 -7.13 -48.80
N ALA A 300 -43.89 -8.36 -49.33
CA ALA A 300 -42.91 -9.35 -48.91
C ALA A 300 -41.48 -8.90 -49.24
N ALA A 301 -41.24 -8.39 -50.46
CA ALA A 301 -39.93 -7.86 -50.86
C ALA A 301 -39.49 -6.66 -50.00
N ALA A 302 -40.42 -5.75 -49.66
CA ALA A 302 -40.15 -4.62 -48.78
C ALA A 302 -39.74 -5.09 -47.38
N ARG A 303 -40.49 -6.02 -46.78
CA ARG A 303 -40.16 -6.63 -45.48
C ARG A 303 -38.80 -7.33 -45.48
N HIS A 304 -38.49 -8.08 -46.53
CA HIS A 304 -37.17 -8.70 -46.67
C HIS A 304 -36.05 -7.67 -46.80
N ALA A 305 -36.27 -6.57 -47.53
CA ALA A 305 -35.29 -5.50 -47.64
C ALA A 305 -35.07 -4.77 -46.31
N GLU A 306 -36.11 -4.55 -45.52
CA GLU A 306 -36.02 -3.99 -44.17
C GLU A 306 -35.28 -4.91 -43.21
N ALA A 307 -35.63 -6.21 -43.18
CA ALA A 307 -34.92 -7.21 -42.39
C ALA A 307 -33.42 -7.27 -42.74
N LEU A 308 -33.09 -7.18 -44.03
CA LEU A 308 -31.70 -7.16 -44.49
C LEU A 308 -30.97 -5.86 -44.09
N ARG A 309 -31.66 -4.72 -44.04
CA ARG A 309 -31.09 -3.47 -43.51
C ARG A 309 -30.87 -3.57 -42.00
N ALA A 310 -31.84 -4.07 -41.24
CA ALA A 310 -31.72 -4.27 -39.79
C ALA A 310 -30.54 -5.19 -39.45
N ALA A 311 -30.45 -6.36 -40.09
CA ALA A 311 -29.33 -7.29 -39.90
C ALA A 311 -27.97 -6.66 -40.26
N LYS A 312 -27.92 -5.81 -41.30
CA LYS A 312 -26.70 -5.05 -41.64
C LYS A 312 -26.35 -3.99 -40.59
N HIS A 313 -27.34 -3.31 -40.00
CA HIS A 313 -27.11 -2.34 -38.93
C HIS A 313 -26.57 -3.04 -37.69
N GLU A 314 -27.20 -4.14 -37.26
CA GLU A 314 -26.74 -4.96 -36.13
C GLU A 314 -25.31 -5.49 -36.35
N ALA A 315 -25.02 -6.05 -37.53
CA ALA A 315 -23.67 -6.51 -37.88
C ALA A 315 -22.62 -5.37 -37.80
N ASN A 316 -22.98 -4.16 -38.21
CA ASN A 316 -22.09 -3.00 -38.11
C ASN A 316 -21.91 -2.53 -36.67
N GLU A 317 -22.93 -2.62 -35.83
CA GLU A 317 -22.86 -2.30 -34.40
C GLU A 317 -21.94 -3.28 -33.67
N TYR A 318 -22.12 -4.59 -33.88
CA TYR A 318 -21.20 -5.61 -33.34
C TYR A 318 -19.77 -5.39 -33.82
N ARG A 319 -19.57 -4.98 -35.08
CA ARG A 319 -18.23 -4.65 -35.60
C ARG A 319 -17.61 -3.45 -34.87
N ARG A 320 -18.38 -2.41 -34.55
CA ARG A 320 -17.91 -1.24 -33.78
C ARG A 320 -17.61 -1.61 -32.33
N GLN A 321 -18.46 -2.42 -31.70
CA GLN A 321 -18.23 -2.90 -30.34
C GLN A 321 -16.96 -3.75 -30.24
N LEU A 322 -16.75 -4.65 -31.20
CA LEU A 322 -15.51 -5.43 -31.30
C LEU A 322 -14.28 -4.53 -31.42
N GLN A 323 -14.34 -3.48 -32.25
CA GLN A 323 -13.24 -2.51 -32.38
C GLN A 323 -12.98 -1.76 -31.07
N ALA A 324 -14.03 -1.28 -30.40
CA ALA A 324 -13.89 -0.59 -29.12
C ALA A 324 -13.25 -1.50 -28.05
N LEU A 325 -13.77 -2.72 -27.89
CA LEU A 325 -13.20 -3.72 -26.98
C LEU A 325 -11.76 -4.09 -27.34
N THR A 326 -11.41 -4.13 -28.63
CA THR A 326 -10.03 -4.38 -29.06
C THR A 326 -9.10 -3.25 -28.64
N CYS A 327 -9.51 -1.99 -28.83
CA CYS A 327 -8.74 -0.83 -28.38
C CYS A 327 -8.58 -0.80 -26.85
N ASP A 328 -9.65 -1.13 -26.10
CA ASP A 328 -9.58 -1.20 -24.63
C ASP A 328 -8.63 -2.30 -24.17
N LEU A 329 -8.66 -3.47 -24.82
CA LEU A 329 -7.71 -4.56 -24.55
C LEU A 329 -6.25 -4.15 -24.84
N GLU A 330 -6.00 -3.45 -25.94
CA GLU A 330 -4.66 -2.95 -26.27
C GLU A 330 -4.18 -1.90 -25.26
N ALA A 331 -5.06 -0.99 -24.82
CA ALA A 331 -4.75 0.00 -23.80
C ALA A 331 -4.43 -0.64 -22.44
N LEU A 332 -5.23 -1.62 -22.02
CA LEU A 332 -5.00 -2.39 -20.79
C LEU A 332 -3.73 -3.24 -20.86
N ARG A 333 -3.42 -3.82 -22.03
CA ARG A 333 -2.14 -4.50 -22.24
C ARG A 333 -0.97 -3.53 -22.10
N GLY A 334 -1.05 -2.36 -22.72
CA GLY A 334 -0.02 -1.32 -22.62
C GLY A 334 0.20 -0.84 -21.19
N SER A 335 -0.88 -0.62 -20.42
CA SER A 335 -0.77 -0.23 -19.01
C SER A 335 -0.15 -1.35 -18.16
N ASN A 336 -0.56 -2.60 -18.37
CA ASN A 336 0.01 -3.75 -17.66
C ASN A 336 1.51 -3.90 -17.95
N GLU A 337 1.93 -3.84 -19.22
CA GLU A 337 3.36 -3.88 -19.56
C GLU A 337 4.14 -2.72 -18.91
N SER A 338 3.54 -1.52 -18.78
CA SER A 338 4.20 -0.39 -18.12
C SER A 338 4.37 -0.63 -16.61
N LEU A 339 3.36 -1.20 -15.95
CA LEU A 339 3.40 -1.55 -14.54
C LEU A 339 4.42 -2.67 -14.27
N GLU A 340 4.47 -3.68 -15.14
CA GLU A 340 5.50 -4.73 -15.04
C GLU A 340 6.92 -4.18 -15.21
N ARG A 341 7.13 -3.21 -16.12
CA ARG A 341 8.44 -2.53 -16.24
C ARG A 341 8.79 -1.77 -14.97
N GLN A 342 7.83 -1.01 -14.41
CA GLN A 342 8.03 -0.30 -13.14
C GLN A 342 8.35 -1.25 -11.98
N LEU A 343 7.68 -2.39 -11.90
CA LEU A 343 7.92 -3.40 -10.88
C LEU A 343 9.34 -3.97 -11.00
N ARG A 344 9.78 -4.34 -12.21
CA ARG A 344 11.15 -4.81 -12.47
C ARG A 344 12.19 -3.75 -12.09
N GLU A 345 11.97 -2.48 -12.47
CA GLU A 345 12.88 -1.39 -12.12
C GLU A 345 12.97 -1.17 -10.59
N LEU A 346 11.86 -1.33 -9.86
CA LEU A 346 11.86 -1.25 -8.40
C LEU A 346 12.59 -2.44 -7.77
N GLU A 347 12.35 -3.65 -8.25
CA GLU A 347 13.07 -4.86 -7.82
C GLU A 347 14.59 -4.72 -8.03
N GLU A 348 15.02 -4.23 -9.21
CA GLU A 348 16.42 -3.98 -9.51
C GLU A 348 17.05 -2.93 -8.58
N ARG A 349 16.33 -1.82 -8.30
CA ARG A 349 16.79 -0.80 -7.35
C ARG A 349 16.96 -1.37 -5.95
N TYR A 350 15.99 -2.13 -5.46
CA TYR A 350 16.09 -2.77 -4.14
C TYR A 350 17.20 -3.83 -4.08
N ALA A 351 17.42 -4.57 -5.17
CA ALA A 351 18.52 -5.51 -5.26
C ALA A 351 19.88 -4.78 -5.16
N LEU A 352 20.04 -3.65 -5.85
CA LEU A 352 21.25 -2.81 -5.77
C LEU A 352 21.45 -2.22 -4.37
N GLU A 353 20.40 -1.69 -3.74
CA GLU A 353 20.47 -1.16 -2.37
C GLU A 353 20.85 -2.26 -1.38
N THR A 354 20.24 -3.45 -1.50
CA THR A 354 20.55 -4.61 -0.66
C THR A 354 21.99 -5.06 -0.85
N ALA A 355 22.49 -5.11 -2.09
CA ALA A 355 23.88 -5.42 -2.38
C ALA A 355 24.83 -4.38 -1.77
N GLY A 356 24.50 -3.09 -1.85
CA GLY A 356 25.26 -2.01 -1.21
C GLY A 356 25.32 -2.17 0.31
N TYR A 357 24.19 -2.48 0.97
CA TYR A 357 24.18 -2.77 2.41
C TYR A 357 25.03 -4.01 2.75
N GLN A 358 24.94 -5.08 1.96
CA GLN A 358 25.77 -6.27 2.15
C GLN A 358 27.27 -5.98 2.03
N GLU A 359 27.67 -5.16 1.05
CA GLU A 359 29.07 -4.73 0.91
C GLU A 359 29.54 -3.92 2.13
N THR A 360 28.71 -2.99 2.63
CA THR A 360 29.05 -2.23 3.85
C THR A 360 29.18 -3.13 5.08
N VAL A 361 28.30 -4.13 5.22
CA VAL A 361 28.39 -5.12 6.31
C VAL A 361 29.66 -5.94 6.18
N ALA A 362 29.97 -6.45 4.98
CA ALA A 362 31.18 -7.23 4.73
C ALA A 362 32.46 -6.44 5.07
N ARG A 363 32.51 -5.16 4.67
CA ARG A 363 33.63 -4.27 5.01
C ARG A 363 33.78 -4.08 6.52
N LEU A 364 32.68 -3.81 7.23
CA LEU A 364 32.72 -3.65 8.69
C LEU A 364 33.10 -4.95 9.40
N GLU A 365 32.69 -6.11 8.87
CA GLU A 365 33.10 -7.40 9.38
C GLU A 365 34.61 -7.63 9.20
N GLU A 366 35.17 -7.27 8.04
CA GLU A 366 36.61 -7.33 7.74
C GLU A 366 37.41 -6.39 8.65
N ASP A 367 36.99 -5.14 8.82
CA ASP A 367 37.60 -4.17 9.75
C ASP A 367 37.58 -4.72 11.19
N ARG A 368 36.48 -5.34 11.61
CA ARG A 368 36.38 -5.97 12.92
C ARG A 368 37.31 -7.19 13.05
N HIS A 369 37.49 -7.96 11.98
CA HIS A 369 38.40 -9.11 11.96
C HIS A 369 39.85 -8.67 12.05
N SER A 370 40.28 -7.70 11.24
CA SER A 370 41.63 -7.14 11.27
C SER A 370 41.97 -6.54 12.64
N LEU A 371 41.09 -5.74 13.24
CA LEU A 371 41.31 -5.19 14.58
C LEU A 371 41.45 -6.27 15.67
N LYS A 372 40.74 -7.40 15.53
CA LYS A 372 40.90 -8.54 16.45
C LYS A 372 42.25 -9.21 16.30
N GLU A 373 42.73 -9.36 15.07
CA GLU A 373 44.05 -9.93 14.77
C GLU A 373 45.16 -9.02 15.30
N GLU A 374 45.06 -7.71 15.07
CA GLU A 374 45.98 -6.71 15.62
C GLU A 374 46.02 -6.74 17.16
N MET A 375 44.86 -6.81 17.80
CA MET A 375 44.78 -6.92 19.26
C MET A 375 45.41 -8.23 19.76
N ALA A 376 45.19 -9.35 19.07
CA ALA A 376 45.81 -10.63 19.41
C ALA A 376 47.34 -10.59 19.29
N GLN A 377 47.85 -9.96 18.22
CA GLN A 377 49.29 -9.73 18.04
C GLN A 377 49.87 -8.88 19.17
N GLN A 378 49.24 -7.75 19.50
CA GLN A 378 49.70 -6.89 20.61
C GLN A 378 49.73 -7.64 21.95
N LEU A 379 48.72 -8.46 22.24
CA LEU A 379 48.71 -9.29 23.44
C LEU A 379 49.86 -10.29 23.48
N GLN A 380 50.22 -10.86 22.34
CA GLN A 380 51.38 -11.75 22.23
C GLN A 380 52.68 -10.99 22.48
N ASP A 381 52.87 -9.82 21.86
CA ASP A 381 54.05 -8.97 22.08
C ASP A 381 54.19 -8.56 23.56
N TYR A 382 53.07 -8.24 24.23
CA TYR A 382 53.08 -7.94 25.68
C TYR A 382 53.47 -9.16 26.53
N GLN A 383 53.03 -10.37 26.18
CA GLN A 383 53.43 -11.59 26.88
C GLN A 383 54.93 -11.88 26.68
N GLU A 384 55.44 -11.70 25.47
CA GLU A 384 56.86 -11.87 25.17
C GLU A 384 57.71 -10.84 25.96
N LEU A 385 57.31 -9.57 25.98
CA LEU A 385 57.98 -8.54 26.77
C LEU A 385 57.96 -8.83 28.28
N LEU A 386 56.82 -9.30 28.79
CA LEU A 386 56.70 -9.71 30.19
C LEU A 386 57.65 -10.88 30.50
N SER A 387 57.76 -11.86 29.59
CA SER A 387 58.67 -12.99 29.75
C SER A 387 60.14 -12.55 29.82
N VAL A 388 60.55 -11.60 28.97
CA VAL A 388 61.89 -11.00 28.99
C VAL A 388 62.12 -10.26 30.31
N LYS A 389 61.15 -9.47 30.77
CA LYS A 389 61.22 -8.77 32.06
C LYS A 389 61.44 -9.75 33.22
N LEU A 390 60.71 -10.86 33.24
CA LEU A 390 60.86 -11.90 34.27
C LEU A 390 62.26 -12.55 34.23
N ALA A 391 62.79 -12.81 33.04
CA ALA A 391 64.16 -13.33 32.88
C ALA A 391 65.19 -12.34 33.43
N LEU A 392 65.07 -11.04 33.10
CA LEU A 392 65.94 -9.99 33.62
C LEU A 392 65.85 -9.84 35.14
N ASP A 393 64.66 -9.94 35.73
CA ASP A 393 64.51 -9.93 37.20
C ASP A 393 65.25 -11.09 37.85
N MET A 394 65.19 -12.28 37.24
CA MET A 394 65.95 -13.45 37.70
C MET A 394 67.46 -13.21 37.61
N GLU A 395 67.96 -12.65 36.50
CA GLU A 395 69.37 -12.27 36.34
C GLU A 395 69.80 -11.23 37.39
N ILE A 396 68.99 -10.18 37.61
CA ILE A 396 69.29 -9.18 38.65
C ILE A 396 69.34 -9.83 40.04
N ALA A 397 68.42 -10.75 40.34
CA ALA A 397 68.41 -11.46 41.61
C ALA A 397 69.65 -12.36 41.80
N THR A 398 70.13 -13.03 40.74
CA THR A 398 71.37 -13.81 40.81
C THR A 398 72.60 -12.91 40.95
N TYR A 399 72.68 -11.81 40.19
CA TYR A 399 73.75 -10.81 40.34
C TYR A 399 73.79 -10.22 41.75
N ARG A 400 72.65 -9.88 42.36
CA ARG A 400 72.58 -9.40 43.75
C ARG A 400 73.14 -10.41 44.75
N ARG A 401 72.76 -11.70 44.63
CA ARG A 401 73.29 -12.76 45.51
C ARG A 401 74.80 -12.96 45.38
N LEU A 402 75.34 -12.86 44.17
CA LEU A 402 76.78 -12.95 43.93
C LEU A 402 77.51 -11.77 44.60
N LEU A 403 77.00 -10.55 44.46
CA LEU A 403 77.56 -9.35 45.08
C LEU A 403 77.51 -9.41 46.61
N GLU A 404 76.39 -9.85 47.22
CA GLU A 404 76.29 -10.09 48.67
C GLU A 404 77.31 -11.17 49.14
N GLY A 405 77.56 -12.17 48.31
CA GLY A 405 78.58 -13.21 48.52
C GLY A 405 80.03 -12.71 48.40
N GLU A 406 80.27 -11.60 47.69
CA GLU A 406 81.57 -10.93 47.61
C GLU A 406 81.74 -9.89 48.73
N GLU A 407 80.70 -9.13 49.08
CA GLU A 407 80.69 -8.23 50.23
C GLU A 407 80.99 -8.97 51.54
N SER A 408 80.48 -10.19 51.70
CA SER A 408 80.81 -11.05 52.85
C SER A 408 82.26 -11.54 52.89
N ARG A 409 82.99 -11.51 51.77
CA ARG A 409 84.43 -11.82 51.70
C ARG A 409 85.31 -10.58 51.90
N ILE A 410 84.80 -9.39 51.57
CA ILE A 410 85.55 -8.13 51.56
C ILE A 410 85.36 -7.31 52.85
N THR A 411 84.26 -7.51 53.59
CA THR A 411 83.98 -6.73 54.81
C THR A 411 84.78 -7.21 56.04
N ILE A 412 85.87 -6.51 56.36
CA ILE A 412 86.37 -6.34 57.74
C ILE A 412 85.29 -5.55 58.51
N PRO A 413 84.95 -5.88 59.77
CA PRO A 413 83.77 -5.33 60.43
C PRO A 413 83.92 -3.83 60.68
N VAL A 414 83.12 -3.02 59.99
CA VAL A 414 82.83 -1.64 60.37
C VAL A 414 81.32 -1.48 60.49
N GLN A 415 80.95 -0.80 61.56
CA GLN A 415 79.66 -0.81 62.22
C GLN A 415 78.51 -0.34 61.34
N SER A 416 77.40 -1.07 61.43
CA SER A 416 76.08 -0.72 60.91
C SER A 416 75.60 0.63 61.44
N PHE A 417 75.20 1.51 60.53
CA PHE A 417 74.25 2.57 60.81
C PHE A 417 73.14 2.59 59.76
N SER A 418 71.93 2.83 60.27
CA SER A 418 70.73 3.29 59.59
C SER A 418 69.78 2.24 59.00
N SER A 419 68.91 1.75 59.89
CA SER A 419 67.58 1.26 59.57
C SER A 419 66.74 2.37 58.91
N LEU A 420 66.45 2.23 57.62
CA LEU A 420 65.39 2.96 56.93
C LEU A 420 64.20 2.01 56.75
N GLN A 421 63.14 2.26 57.51
CA GLN A 421 61.84 1.63 57.33
C GLN A 421 61.17 2.20 56.07
N ILE A 422 61.13 1.41 55.00
CA ILE A 422 60.19 1.61 53.89
C ILE A 422 58.96 0.77 54.20
N ARG A 423 57.87 1.46 54.52
CA ARG A 423 56.55 0.89 54.77
C ARG A 423 55.93 0.55 53.41
N GLU A 424 56.03 -0.72 53.04
CA GLU A 424 55.37 -1.32 51.89
C GLU A 424 53.85 -1.38 52.15
N THR A 425 53.08 -0.73 51.29
CA THR A 425 51.62 -0.86 51.28
C THR A 425 51.24 -2.14 50.57
N SER A 426 50.84 -3.15 51.34
CA SER A 426 50.17 -4.35 50.84
C SER A 426 48.88 -3.95 50.10
N GLN A 427 48.86 -4.11 48.77
CA GLN A 427 47.63 -4.22 48.01
C GLN A 427 47.30 -5.71 47.86
N ASP A 428 46.32 -6.15 48.63
CA ASP A 428 45.64 -7.43 48.46
C ASP A 428 45.01 -7.50 47.06
N THR A 429 45.67 -8.16 46.12
CA THR A 429 45.01 -8.67 44.92
C THR A 429 44.23 -9.92 45.31
N LYS A 430 42.95 -9.72 45.64
CA LYS A 430 41.96 -10.79 45.75
C LYS A 430 42.05 -11.67 44.51
N SER A 431 42.46 -12.92 44.71
CA SER A 431 42.22 -14.02 43.77
C SER A 431 40.72 -14.20 43.62
N VAL A 432 40.13 -13.61 42.58
CA VAL A 432 38.78 -13.98 42.14
C VAL A 432 38.92 -15.35 41.48
N THR A 433 38.45 -16.36 42.18
CA THR A 433 38.19 -17.68 41.65
C THR A 433 37.26 -17.56 40.44
N GLU A 434 37.77 -17.90 39.26
CA GLU A 434 36.96 -18.11 38.06
C GLU A 434 36.01 -19.29 38.31
N ALA A 435 34.81 -18.99 38.78
CA ALA A 435 33.68 -19.88 38.67
C ALA A 435 33.37 -20.05 37.18
N HIS A 436 33.79 -21.18 36.61
CA HIS A 436 33.33 -21.67 35.32
C HIS A 436 31.80 -21.80 35.34
N VAL A 437 31.08 -20.76 34.93
CA VAL A 437 29.66 -20.86 34.61
C VAL A 437 29.55 -21.44 33.21
N LYS A 438 29.51 -22.77 33.11
CA LYS A 438 29.01 -23.48 31.93
C LYS A 438 27.54 -23.08 31.74
N ARG A 439 27.26 -22.07 30.91
CA ARG A 439 25.90 -21.84 30.42
C ARG A 439 25.64 -22.86 29.30
N SER A 440 24.83 -23.86 29.59
CA SER A 440 24.22 -24.69 28.55
C SER A 440 23.27 -23.83 27.74
N ILE A 441 23.51 -23.76 26.43
CA ILE A 441 22.59 -23.14 25.48
C ILE A 441 21.51 -24.18 25.20
N VAL A 442 20.30 -23.97 25.72
CA VAL A 442 19.11 -24.73 25.33
C VAL A 442 18.45 -23.97 24.19
N VAL A 443 18.65 -24.46 22.97
CA VAL A 443 17.90 -24.00 21.80
C VAL A 443 16.47 -24.51 21.93
N LYS A 444 15.51 -23.61 22.17
CA LYS A 444 14.09 -23.91 21.99
C LYS A 444 13.66 -23.37 20.62
N THR A 445 13.45 -24.27 19.69
CA THR A 445 12.70 -23.99 18.46
C THR A 445 11.25 -23.73 18.85
N VAL A 446 10.78 -22.50 18.68
CA VAL A 446 9.35 -22.18 18.77
C VAL A 446 8.82 -22.17 17.34
N GLU A 447 8.03 -23.18 17.00
CA GLU A 447 7.18 -23.13 15.80
C GLU A 447 6.02 -22.18 16.10
N THR A 448 6.01 -21.02 15.46
CA THR A 448 4.87 -20.11 15.49
C THR A 448 3.82 -20.61 14.50
N ARG A 449 2.78 -21.27 15.00
CA ARG A 449 1.46 -21.26 14.35
C ARG A 449 0.64 -20.19 15.07
N ASP A 450 0.34 -19.14 14.31
CA ASP A 450 -0.68 -18.13 14.63
C ASP A 450 -0.37 -17.18 15.81
N GLY A 451 0.69 -16.38 15.65
CA GLY A 451 0.53 -14.92 15.66
C GLY A 451 0.09 -14.15 16.91
N GLU A 452 0.18 -14.65 18.14
CA GLU A 452 0.07 -13.81 19.36
C GLU A 452 1.09 -14.25 20.43
N VAL A 453 1.76 -13.28 21.07
CA VAL A 453 2.78 -13.49 22.13
C VAL A 453 2.13 -13.37 23.50
#